data_AF-A0A640TUB7-F1
#
_entry.id   AF-A0A640TUB7-F1
#
_cell.length_a   1.000
_cell.length_b   1.000
_cell.length_c   1.000
_cell.angle_alpha   90.00
_cell.angle_beta   90.00
_cell.angle_gamma   90.00
#
_symmetry.space_group_name_H-M   'P 1'
#
loop_
_entity.id
_entity.type
_entity.pdbx_description
1 polymer ?
#
loop_
_entity_poly.entity_id
_entity_poly.type
_entity_poly.pdbx_seq_one_letter_code
_entity_poly.pdbx_strand_id
1 'polypeptide(L)'
;MLALSLGASGLSALISFIGSVTKPGGLKDQAATLNGSQAPGRPWLDLAWQLFGIATALVPVVLVAHLLMRERAGGLRVLGFDRRRPGFDLSRGVVLAAVIGGSGVLLYLGARATGFNLTVVPEALPHVWWKIPVLIASAVQNAVLEEVIVVGYLLRRLGQLGWSPFAALAASSVLRGSYHLYQGIGGFVGNMVMGALFVLLYRRWGRVGPLVAAHALIDIVAFVGYALLAGRVGWLPTP
;
A
#
# COMPACT_ATOMS: atom_id res chain seq x y z
N MET A 1 -8.32 -17.15 0.18
CA MET A 1 -7.21 -16.29 0.64
C MET A 1 -7.16 -14.98 -0.12
N LEU A 2 -6.84 -14.95 -1.42
CA LEU A 2 -6.88 -13.70 -2.21
C LEU A 2 -8.27 -13.04 -2.15
N ALA A 3 -9.34 -13.81 -2.35
CA ALA A 3 -10.72 -13.32 -2.20
C ALA A 3 -11.06 -12.81 -0.78
N LEU A 4 -10.43 -13.36 0.28
CA LEU A 4 -10.65 -12.96 1.68
C LEU A 4 -9.71 -11.83 2.14
N SER A 5 -8.84 -11.36 1.26
CA SER A 5 -7.89 -10.26 1.53
C SER A 5 -8.06 -9.22 0.42
N LEU A 6 -7.12 -9.13 -0.50
CA LEU A 6 -7.03 -8.07 -1.50
C LEU A 6 -8.13 -8.13 -2.57
N GLY A 7 -8.74 -9.30 -2.79
CA GLY A 7 -9.92 -9.43 -3.64
C GLY A 7 -11.16 -8.75 -3.02
N ALA A 8 -11.38 -8.91 -1.72
CA ALA A 8 -12.42 -8.18 -1.01
C ALA A 8 -12.11 -6.68 -0.94
N SER A 9 -10.84 -6.32 -0.70
CA SER A 9 -10.40 -4.92 -0.74
C SER A 9 -10.61 -4.29 -2.12
N GLY A 10 -10.34 -5.00 -3.21
CA GLY A 10 -10.60 -4.54 -4.58
C GLY A 10 -12.09 -4.30 -4.87
N LEU A 11 -12.96 -5.21 -4.43
CA LEU A 11 -14.41 -5.03 -4.57
C LEU A 11 -14.91 -3.85 -3.73
N SER A 12 -14.43 -3.74 -2.48
CA SER A 12 -14.72 -2.60 -1.62
C SER A 12 -14.27 -1.29 -2.26
N ALA A 13 -13.06 -1.25 -2.84
CA ALA A 13 -12.52 -0.07 -3.49
C ALA A 13 -13.35 0.37 -4.70
N LEU A 14 -13.84 -0.58 -5.50
CA LEU A 14 -14.74 -0.31 -6.62
C LEU A 14 -16.07 0.29 -6.14
N ILE A 15 -16.67 -0.28 -5.09
CA ILE A 15 -17.92 0.23 -4.50
C ILE A 15 -17.72 1.66 -3.97
N SER A 16 -16.63 1.89 -3.21
CA SER A 16 -16.29 3.22 -2.68
C SER A 16 -16.04 4.25 -3.79
N PHE A 17 -15.38 3.85 -4.88
CA PHE A 17 -15.15 4.74 -6.03
C PHE A 17 -16.45 5.10 -6.75
N ILE A 18 -17.32 4.13 -7.04
CA ILE A 18 -18.64 4.38 -7.64
C ILE A 18 -19.47 5.31 -6.75
N GLY A 19 -19.45 5.09 -5.43
CA GLY A 19 -20.11 6.00 -4.48
C GLY A 19 -19.54 7.42 -4.50
N SER A 20 -18.23 7.57 -4.70
CA SER A 20 -17.59 8.89 -4.78
C SER A 20 -17.91 9.62 -6.09
N VAL A 21 -18.00 8.90 -7.21
CA VAL A 21 -18.33 9.47 -8.53
C VAL A 21 -19.80 9.86 -8.64
N THR A 22 -20.69 9.12 -7.99
CA THR A 22 -22.15 9.35 -8.05
C THR A 22 -22.65 10.39 -7.03
N LYS A 23 -21.81 10.80 -6.07
CA LYS A 23 -22.18 11.78 -5.03
C LYS A 23 -22.17 13.22 -5.57
N PRO A 24 -23.16 14.07 -5.22
CA PRO A 24 -23.16 15.49 -5.58
C PRO A 24 -21.90 16.21 -5.09
N GLY A 25 -21.32 17.07 -5.95
CA GLY A 25 -20.03 17.77 -5.72
C GLY A 25 -18.88 17.27 -6.61
N GLY A 26 -18.98 16.05 -7.16
CA GLY A 26 -17.94 15.47 -8.03
C GLY A 26 -16.67 15.05 -7.27
N LEU A 27 -15.73 14.42 -7.99
CA LEU A 27 -14.55 13.77 -7.39
C LEU A 27 -13.61 14.72 -6.64
N LYS A 28 -13.50 15.99 -7.08
CA LYS A 28 -12.60 16.98 -6.46
C LYS A 28 -13.00 17.36 -5.03
N ASP A 29 -14.27 17.18 -4.68
CA ASP A 29 -14.85 17.58 -3.39
C ASP A 29 -14.97 16.39 -2.41
N GLN A 30 -14.45 15.22 -2.78
CA GLN A 30 -14.40 14.04 -1.91
C GLN A 30 -12.97 13.78 -1.41
N ALA A 31 -12.86 13.21 -0.22
CA ALA A 31 -11.57 12.87 0.40
C ALA A 31 -11.53 11.39 0.80
N ALA A 32 -10.44 10.72 0.42
CA ALA A 32 -10.14 9.37 0.89
C ALA A 32 -9.17 9.47 2.08
N THR A 33 -9.66 9.12 3.28
CA THR A 33 -8.83 9.09 4.50
C THR A 33 -8.24 7.70 4.68
N LEU A 34 -6.91 7.61 4.70
CA LEU A 34 -6.18 6.35 4.88
C LEU A 34 -6.09 5.95 6.35
N ASN A 35 -5.54 6.84 7.19
CA ASN A 35 -5.37 6.60 8.64
C ASN A 35 -6.24 7.59 9.43
N GLY A 36 -7.49 7.21 9.71
CA GLY A 36 -8.45 8.02 10.47
C GLY A 36 -8.71 7.49 11.88
N SER A 37 -9.21 8.35 12.75
CA SER A 37 -9.67 7.96 14.09
C SER A 37 -10.94 7.11 14.00
N GLN A 38 -10.97 5.98 14.70
CA GLN A 38 -12.14 5.09 14.81
C GLN A 38 -12.94 5.34 16.09
N ALA A 39 -12.34 5.98 17.09
CA ALA A 39 -13.03 6.38 18.32
C ALA A 39 -12.67 7.82 18.71
N PRO A 40 -13.19 8.84 17.99
CA PRO A 40 -12.92 10.24 18.28
C PRO A 40 -13.22 10.58 19.75
N GLY A 41 -12.32 11.33 20.39
CA GLY A 41 -12.44 11.70 21.81
C GLY A 41 -12.11 10.56 22.80
N ARG A 42 -11.75 9.35 22.34
CA ARG A 42 -11.43 8.20 23.18
C ARG A 42 -10.06 7.60 22.82
N PRO A 43 -8.93 8.25 23.18
CA PRO A 43 -7.61 7.92 22.63
C PRO A 43 -7.15 6.48 22.84
N TRP A 44 -7.42 5.87 24.00
CA TRP A 44 -7.01 4.49 24.26
C TRP A 44 -7.84 3.46 23.50
N LEU A 45 -9.13 3.71 23.32
CA LEU A 45 -9.97 2.85 22.49
C LEU A 45 -9.59 2.98 21.01
N ASP A 46 -9.28 4.20 20.57
CA ASP A 46 -8.80 4.43 19.21
C ASP A 46 -7.49 3.69 18.96
N LEU A 47 -6.51 3.81 19.86
CA LEU A 47 -5.26 3.06 19.79
C LEU A 47 -5.51 1.54 19.72
N ALA A 48 -6.42 1.00 20.53
CA ALA A 48 -6.77 -0.42 20.48
C ALA A 48 -7.31 -0.83 19.11
N TRP A 49 -8.19 -0.01 18.50
CA TRP A 49 -8.70 -0.23 17.15
C TRP A 49 -7.63 -0.14 16.07
N GLN A 50 -6.70 0.81 16.17
CA GLN A 50 -5.58 0.93 15.23
C GLN A 50 -4.68 -0.32 15.29
N LEU A 51 -4.29 -0.74 16.49
CA LEU A 51 -3.45 -1.93 16.69
C LEU A 51 -4.17 -3.22 16.26
N PHE A 52 -5.47 -3.33 16.54
CA PHE A 52 -6.30 -4.43 16.06
C PHE A 52 -6.37 -4.47 14.53
N GLY A 53 -6.58 -3.33 13.88
CA GLY A 53 -6.60 -3.22 12.42
C GLY A 53 -5.28 -3.67 11.80
N ILE A 54 -4.16 -3.17 12.31
CA ILE A 54 -2.81 -3.56 11.87
C ILE A 54 -2.58 -5.06 12.06
N ALA A 55 -2.90 -5.61 13.23
CA ALA A 55 -2.69 -7.02 13.53
C ALA A 55 -3.54 -7.95 12.64
N THR A 56 -4.82 -7.60 12.45
CA THR A 56 -5.73 -8.40 11.62
C THR A 56 -5.39 -8.33 10.14
N ALA A 57 -4.92 -7.18 9.64
CA ALA A 57 -4.44 -7.01 8.27
C ALA A 57 -3.21 -7.88 7.96
N LEU A 58 -2.42 -8.27 8.97
CA LEU A 58 -1.27 -9.19 8.79
C LEU A 58 -1.65 -10.67 8.82
N VAL A 59 -2.88 -11.04 9.21
CA VAL A 59 -3.32 -12.45 9.26
C VAL A 59 -3.19 -13.17 7.90
N PRO A 60 -3.56 -12.56 6.75
CA PRO A 60 -3.31 -13.15 5.43
C PRO A 60 -1.83 -13.45 5.15
N VAL A 61 -0.92 -12.59 5.62
CA VAL A 61 0.54 -12.81 5.48
C VAL A 61 0.99 -14.01 6.31
N VAL A 62 0.49 -14.13 7.54
CA VAL A 62 0.75 -15.29 8.39
C VAL A 62 0.23 -16.57 7.73
N LEU A 63 -0.95 -16.54 7.10
CA LEU A 63 -1.45 -17.72 6.38
C LEU A 63 -0.60 -18.05 5.15
N VAL A 64 -0.13 -17.05 4.40
CA VAL A 64 0.83 -17.27 3.30
C VAL A 64 2.10 -17.95 3.83
N ALA A 65 2.65 -17.47 4.94
CA ALA A 65 3.80 -18.09 5.57
C ALA A 65 3.52 -19.56 5.93
N HIS A 66 2.38 -19.84 6.56
CA HIS A 66 1.95 -21.20 6.93
C HIS A 66 1.79 -22.13 5.71
N LEU A 67 1.15 -21.65 4.64
CA LEU A 67 0.98 -22.43 3.40
C LEU A 67 2.33 -22.76 2.75
N LEU A 68 3.25 -21.80 2.70
CA LEU A 68 4.60 -22.02 2.16
C LEU A 68 5.44 -22.95 3.05
N MET A 69 5.23 -22.93 4.36
CA MET A 69 5.85 -23.89 5.28
C MET A 69 5.31 -25.31 5.06
N ARG A 70 3.99 -25.47 4.86
CA ARG A 70 3.36 -26.77 4.56
C ARG A 70 3.85 -27.39 3.25
N GLU A 71 4.15 -26.55 2.27
CA GLU A 71 4.77 -26.98 1.00
C GLU A 71 6.24 -27.35 1.10
N ARG A 72 6.83 -27.27 2.31
CA ARG A 72 8.28 -27.42 2.53
C ARG A 72 9.12 -26.48 1.65
N ALA A 73 8.54 -25.36 1.25
CA ALA A 73 9.21 -24.35 0.43
C ALA A 73 10.14 -23.44 1.27
N GLY A 74 10.18 -23.62 2.59
CA GLY A 74 11.00 -22.80 3.50
C GLY A 74 10.33 -21.52 3.99
N GLY A 75 8.99 -21.42 3.89
CA GLY A 75 8.22 -20.28 4.39
C GLY A 75 8.45 -19.01 3.57
N LEU A 76 8.35 -17.83 4.21
CA LEU A 76 8.51 -16.53 3.53
C LEU A 76 9.91 -16.31 2.92
N ARG A 77 10.90 -17.09 3.35
CA ARG A 77 12.26 -17.07 2.78
C ARG A 77 12.27 -17.42 1.29
N VAL A 78 11.32 -18.24 0.80
CA VAL A 78 11.20 -18.56 -0.63
C VAL A 78 10.84 -17.34 -1.48
N LEU A 79 10.22 -16.34 -0.87
CA LEU A 79 9.90 -15.05 -1.49
C LEU A 79 11.04 -14.02 -1.28
N GLY A 80 12.13 -14.44 -0.65
CA GLY A 80 13.22 -13.56 -0.22
C GLY A 80 12.80 -12.52 0.81
N PHE A 81 11.74 -12.80 1.59
CA PHE A 81 11.39 -12.05 2.79
C PHE A 81 12.04 -12.73 3.99
N ASP A 82 13.30 -12.37 4.24
CA ASP A 82 14.14 -12.93 5.30
C ASP A 82 15.17 -11.90 5.78
N ARG A 83 15.88 -12.18 6.88
CA ARG A 83 16.90 -11.29 7.44
C ARG A 83 18.32 -11.51 6.92
N ARG A 84 18.50 -12.14 5.75
CA ARG A 84 19.85 -12.51 5.26
C ARG A 84 20.61 -11.36 4.62
N ARG A 85 19.91 -10.36 4.10
CA ARG A 85 20.51 -9.23 3.39
C ARG A 85 19.89 -7.88 3.77
N PRO A 86 19.77 -7.55 5.07
CA PRO A 86 19.01 -6.37 5.52
C PRO A 86 19.58 -5.04 4.98
N GLY A 87 20.91 -4.89 4.92
CA GLY A 87 21.53 -3.67 4.37
C GLY A 87 21.32 -3.52 2.87
N PHE A 88 21.33 -4.62 2.11
CA PHE A 88 21.01 -4.61 0.68
C PHE A 88 19.53 -4.26 0.45
N ASP A 89 18.64 -4.92 1.21
CA ASP A 89 17.20 -4.71 1.09
C ASP A 89 16.85 -3.25 1.44
N LEU A 90 17.41 -2.71 2.52
CA LEU A 90 17.19 -1.31 2.92
C LEU A 90 17.79 -0.30 1.93
N SER A 91 19.03 -0.48 1.49
CA SER A 91 19.69 0.47 0.57
C SER A 91 18.96 0.56 -0.78
N ARG A 92 18.58 -0.59 -1.36
CA ARG A 92 17.77 -0.62 -2.58
C ARG A 92 16.38 -0.03 -2.33
N GLY A 93 15.78 -0.35 -1.18
CA GLY A 93 14.51 0.20 -0.74
C GLY A 93 14.50 1.73 -0.71
N VAL A 94 15.53 2.34 -0.10
CA VAL A 94 15.70 3.80 -0.02
C VAL A 94 15.79 4.43 -1.41
N VAL A 95 16.63 3.87 -2.31
CA VAL A 95 16.77 4.40 -3.67
C VAL A 95 15.45 4.32 -4.44
N LEU A 96 14.76 3.17 -4.36
CA LEU A 96 13.45 3.00 -4.99
C LEU A 96 12.41 3.95 -4.41
N ALA A 97 12.38 4.12 -3.08
CA ALA A 97 11.47 5.03 -2.41
C ALA A 97 11.69 6.48 -2.85
N ALA A 98 12.94 6.92 -2.96
CA ALA A 98 13.26 8.27 -3.43
C ALA A 98 12.80 8.50 -4.88
N VAL A 99 13.06 7.53 -5.78
CA VAL A 99 12.65 7.64 -7.19
C VAL A 99 11.13 7.59 -7.34
N ILE A 100 10.49 6.57 -6.78
CA ILE A 100 9.06 6.34 -6.96
C ILE A 100 8.26 7.36 -6.15
N GLY A 101 8.59 7.56 -4.87
CA GLY A 101 7.93 8.55 -4.02
C GLY A 101 8.09 9.98 -4.56
N GLY A 102 9.31 10.36 -4.97
CA GLY A 102 9.57 11.67 -5.57
C GLY A 102 8.78 11.90 -6.86
N SER A 103 8.79 10.93 -7.77
CA SER A 103 7.97 11.01 -9.00
C SER A 103 6.47 11.01 -8.71
N GLY A 104 6.02 10.25 -7.70
CA GLY A 104 4.63 10.17 -7.27
C GLY A 104 4.09 11.50 -6.74
N VAL A 105 4.88 12.24 -5.95
CA VAL A 105 4.51 13.58 -5.49
C VAL A 105 4.33 14.53 -6.66
N LEU A 106 5.27 14.54 -7.63
CA LEU A 106 5.18 15.39 -8.82
C LEU A 106 3.93 15.08 -9.66
N LEU A 107 3.67 13.79 -9.88
CA LEU A 107 2.49 13.34 -10.62
C LEU A 107 1.18 13.65 -9.89
N TYR A 108 1.13 13.48 -8.57
CA TYR A 108 -0.03 13.81 -7.75
C TYR A 108 -0.39 15.30 -7.85
N LEU A 109 0.59 16.17 -7.69
CA LEU A 109 0.39 17.62 -7.80
C LEU A 109 -0.08 18.01 -9.21
N GLY A 110 0.49 17.41 -10.26
CA GLY A 110 0.05 17.62 -11.64
C GLY A 110 -1.36 17.13 -11.92
N ALA A 111 -1.72 15.92 -11.48
CA ALA A 111 -3.05 15.33 -11.69
C ALA A 111 -4.15 16.05 -10.90
N ARG A 112 -3.82 16.57 -9.71
CA ARG A 112 -4.74 17.40 -8.91
C ARG A 112 -4.98 18.75 -9.59
N ALA A 113 -3.96 19.35 -10.20
CA ALA A 113 -4.11 20.59 -10.95
C ALA A 113 -5.04 20.45 -12.18
N THR A 114 -5.15 19.25 -12.76
CA THR A 114 -6.02 18.97 -13.91
C THR A 114 -7.42 18.47 -13.52
N GLY A 115 -7.74 18.31 -12.23
CA GLY A 115 -9.07 17.93 -11.74
C GLY A 115 -9.44 16.45 -11.88
N PHE A 116 -8.49 15.59 -12.23
CA PHE A 116 -8.73 14.16 -12.49
C PHE A 116 -8.59 13.26 -11.25
N ASN A 117 -8.24 13.81 -10.08
CA ASN A 117 -7.96 13.02 -8.88
C ASN A 117 -8.62 13.60 -7.61
N LEU A 118 -8.94 12.70 -6.66
CA LEU A 118 -9.44 13.03 -5.33
C LEU A 118 -8.35 13.69 -4.49
N THR A 119 -8.75 14.50 -3.50
CA THR A 119 -7.81 14.89 -2.43
C THR A 119 -7.58 13.67 -1.55
N VAL A 120 -6.36 13.13 -1.60
CA VAL A 120 -5.97 12.03 -0.71
C VAL A 120 -5.56 12.62 0.62
N VAL A 121 -6.16 12.14 1.72
CA VAL A 121 -5.82 12.52 3.09
C VAL A 121 -5.05 11.35 3.72
N PRO A 122 -3.71 11.39 3.72
CA PRO A 122 -2.88 10.28 4.17
C PRO A 122 -3.09 9.92 5.66
N GLU A 123 -3.41 10.92 6.48
CA GLU A 123 -3.76 10.70 7.88
C GLU A 123 -4.66 11.82 8.43
N ALA A 124 -5.54 11.45 9.37
CA ALA A 124 -6.43 12.35 10.10
C ALA A 124 -6.57 11.91 11.58
N LEU A 125 -5.52 11.35 12.17
CA LEU A 125 -5.49 10.97 13.58
C LEU A 125 -5.43 12.22 14.47
N PRO A 126 -5.92 12.16 15.72
CA PRO A 126 -5.81 13.28 16.65
C PRO A 126 -4.34 13.57 17.03
N HIS A 127 -4.09 14.71 17.65
CA HIS A 127 -2.76 15.07 18.16
C HIS A 127 -2.45 14.30 19.46
N VAL A 128 -1.93 13.07 19.31
CA VAL A 128 -1.61 12.14 20.41
C VAL A 128 -0.21 11.56 20.21
N TRP A 129 0.46 11.19 21.31
CA TRP A 129 1.87 10.74 21.27
C TRP A 129 2.08 9.48 20.41
N TRP A 130 1.07 8.59 20.35
CA TRP A 130 1.13 7.35 19.59
C TRP A 130 0.80 7.53 18.10
N LYS A 131 0.45 8.74 17.64
CA LYS A 131 0.13 9.03 16.24
C LYS A 131 1.24 8.55 15.30
N ILE A 132 2.46 9.05 15.47
CA ILE A 132 3.58 8.74 14.59
C ILE A 132 3.96 7.25 14.65
N PRO A 133 4.09 6.61 15.84
CA PRO A 133 4.28 5.16 15.92
C PRO A 133 3.24 4.34 15.16
N VAL A 134 1.95 4.68 15.27
CA VAL A 134 0.87 3.99 14.57
C VAL A 134 0.96 4.19 13.06
N LEU A 135 1.25 5.41 12.59
CA LEU A 135 1.42 5.68 11.15
C LEU A 135 2.59 4.88 10.56
N ILE A 136 3.71 4.77 11.27
CA ILE A 136 4.84 3.94 10.85
C ILE A 136 4.46 2.46 10.82
N ALA A 137 3.75 1.98 11.85
CA ALA A 137 3.30 0.59 11.91
C ALA A 137 2.30 0.25 10.79
N SER A 138 1.38 1.16 10.49
CA SER A 138 0.42 1.06 9.38
C SER A 138 1.14 0.99 8.02
N ALA A 139 2.09 1.89 7.76
CA ALA A 139 2.90 1.89 6.54
C ALA A 139 3.68 0.57 6.35
N VAL A 140 4.34 0.09 7.42
CA VAL A 140 5.05 -1.20 7.38
C VAL A 140 4.08 -2.36 7.15
N GLN A 141 2.90 -2.33 7.78
CA GLN A 141 1.89 -3.36 7.60
C GLN A 141 1.40 -3.40 6.15
N ASN A 142 1.09 -2.27 5.52
CA ASN A 142 0.63 -2.22 4.13
C ASN A 142 1.72 -2.76 3.19
N ALA A 143 2.94 -2.29 3.35
CA ALA A 143 4.09 -2.77 2.58
C ALA A 143 4.27 -4.29 2.71
N VAL A 144 4.23 -4.84 3.93
CA VAL A 144 4.38 -6.28 4.14
C VAL A 144 3.21 -7.04 3.52
N LEU A 145 1.97 -6.60 3.73
CA LEU A 145 0.78 -7.24 3.19
C LEU A 145 0.83 -7.31 1.67
N GLU A 146 1.05 -6.17 1.03
CA GLU A 146 0.99 -6.08 -0.41
C GLU A 146 2.16 -6.76 -1.10
N GLU A 147 3.39 -6.50 -0.66
CA GLU A 147 4.56 -7.06 -1.35
C GLU A 147 4.69 -8.56 -1.14
N VAL A 148 4.35 -9.07 0.04
CA VAL A 148 4.40 -10.52 0.30
C VAL A 148 3.29 -11.23 -0.48
N ILE A 149 2.07 -10.68 -0.53
CA ILE A 149 0.93 -11.36 -1.16
C ILE A 149 0.88 -11.10 -2.67
N VAL A 150 0.86 -9.85 -3.10
CA VAL A 150 0.63 -9.46 -4.51
C VAL A 150 1.85 -9.74 -5.36
N VAL A 151 3.04 -9.43 -4.86
CA VAL A 151 4.28 -9.63 -5.64
C VAL A 151 4.87 -11.00 -5.35
N GLY A 152 5.13 -11.35 -4.08
CA GLY A 152 5.77 -12.62 -3.75
C GLY A 152 4.89 -13.84 -4.04
N TYR A 153 3.80 -13.96 -3.29
CA TYR A 153 2.98 -15.17 -3.26
C TYR A 153 2.17 -15.38 -4.54
N LEU A 154 1.47 -14.34 -5.03
CA LEU A 154 0.64 -14.44 -6.22
C LEU A 154 1.48 -14.79 -7.46
N LEU A 155 2.61 -14.11 -7.71
CA LEU A 155 3.46 -14.46 -8.86
C LEU A 155 3.96 -15.90 -8.78
N ARG A 156 4.32 -16.38 -7.58
CA ARG A 156 4.71 -17.78 -7.38
C ARG A 156 3.56 -18.72 -7.76
N ARG A 157 2.33 -18.44 -7.32
CA ARG A 157 1.15 -19.27 -7.64
C ARG A 157 0.80 -19.25 -9.12
N LEU A 158 0.78 -18.07 -9.74
CA LEU A 158 0.51 -17.96 -11.17
C LEU A 158 1.57 -18.70 -11.99
N GLY A 159 2.85 -18.63 -11.59
CA GLY A 159 3.92 -19.42 -12.20
C GLY A 159 3.71 -20.93 -12.05
N GLN A 160 3.29 -21.41 -10.88
CA GLN A 160 2.95 -22.82 -10.66
C GLN A 160 1.73 -23.28 -11.47
N LEU A 161 0.81 -22.37 -11.78
CA LEU A 161 -0.34 -22.63 -12.65
C LEU A 161 -0.01 -22.50 -14.15
N GLY A 162 1.26 -22.28 -14.50
CA GLY A 162 1.71 -22.20 -15.90
C GLY A 162 1.41 -20.87 -16.59
N TRP A 163 1.06 -19.81 -15.85
CA TRP A 163 0.85 -18.49 -16.46
C TRP A 163 2.15 -17.94 -17.04
N SER A 164 2.05 -17.29 -18.20
CA SER A 164 3.21 -16.64 -18.81
C SER A 164 3.73 -15.50 -17.91
N PRO A 165 5.03 -15.17 -17.98
CA PRO A 165 5.59 -14.06 -17.22
C PRO A 165 4.84 -12.74 -17.48
N PHE A 166 4.40 -12.50 -18.71
CA PHE A 166 3.64 -11.28 -19.01
C PHE A 166 2.25 -11.29 -18.36
N ALA A 167 1.51 -12.40 -18.46
CA ALA A 167 0.18 -12.52 -17.87
C ALA A 167 0.22 -12.37 -16.33
N ALA A 168 1.21 -12.98 -15.67
CA ALA A 168 1.37 -12.84 -14.23
C ALA A 168 1.73 -11.40 -13.80
N LEU A 169 2.52 -10.69 -14.60
CA LEU A 169 2.83 -9.27 -14.35
C LEU A 169 1.57 -8.41 -14.49
N ALA A 170 0.82 -8.59 -15.58
CA ALA A 170 -0.42 -7.85 -15.81
C ALA A 170 -1.43 -8.11 -14.68
N ALA A 171 -1.66 -9.37 -14.32
CA ALA A 171 -2.58 -9.75 -13.25
C ALA A 171 -2.18 -9.14 -11.90
N SER A 172 -0.90 -9.23 -11.52
CA SER A 172 -0.38 -8.63 -10.29
C SER A 172 -0.53 -7.11 -10.27
N SER A 173 -0.25 -6.45 -11.40
CA SER A 173 -0.29 -4.98 -11.51
C SER A 173 -1.72 -4.46 -11.47
N VAL A 174 -2.64 -5.12 -12.20
CA VAL A 174 -4.08 -4.78 -12.20
C VAL A 174 -4.69 -5.05 -10.83
N LEU A 175 -4.35 -6.17 -10.18
CA LEU A 175 -4.80 -6.45 -8.82
C LEU A 175 -4.36 -5.34 -7.87
N ARG A 176 -3.10 -4.89 -7.98
CA ARG A 176 -2.61 -3.76 -7.19
C ARG A 176 -3.43 -2.50 -7.44
N GLY A 177 -3.57 -2.08 -8.69
CA GLY A 177 -4.35 -0.91 -9.03
C GLY A 177 -5.78 -0.98 -8.49
N SER A 178 -6.44 -2.14 -8.59
CA SER A 178 -7.87 -2.28 -8.29
C SER A 178 -8.21 -1.98 -6.83
N TYR A 179 -7.39 -2.43 -5.86
CA TYR A 179 -7.63 -2.09 -4.45
C TYR A 179 -7.21 -0.66 -4.07
N HIS A 180 -6.62 0.10 -5.00
CA HIS A 180 -6.37 1.54 -4.84
C HIS A 180 -7.34 2.42 -5.63
N LEU A 181 -8.33 1.84 -6.32
CA LEU A 181 -9.29 2.61 -7.14
C LEU A 181 -10.09 3.62 -6.30
N TYR A 182 -10.27 3.37 -5.00
CA TYR A 182 -10.92 4.31 -4.07
C TYR A 182 -10.18 5.66 -3.94
N GLN A 183 -8.90 5.73 -4.32
CA GLN A 183 -8.11 6.96 -4.36
C GLN A 183 -8.31 7.75 -5.66
N GLY A 184 -9.04 7.19 -6.63
CA GLY A 184 -9.28 7.77 -7.96
C GLY A 184 -8.47 7.11 -9.07
N ILE A 185 -8.66 7.59 -10.30
CA ILE A 185 -7.99 7.06 -11.50
C ILE A 185 -6.47 7.22 -11.38
N GLY A 186 -6.00 8.34 -10.83
CA GLY A 186 -4.57 8.56 -10.59
C GLY A 186 -3.98 7.55 -9.62
N GLY A 187 -4.70 7.24 -8.52
CA GLY A 187 -4.31 6.21 -7.57
C GLY A 187 -4.28 4.82 -8.19
N PHE A 188 -5.29 4.46 -8.99
CA PHE A 188 -5.35 3.21 -9.74
C PHE A 188 -4.14 3.04 -10.68
N VAL A 189 -3.93 4.00 -11.59
CA VAL A 189 -2.85 3.94 -12.60
C VAL A 189 -1.48 3.98 -11.95
N GLY A 190 -1.26 4.88 -10.97
CA GLY A 190 0.01 5.00 -10.26
C GLY A 190 0.40 3.68 -9.58
N ASN A 191 -0.55 3.01 -8.94
CA ASN A 191 -0.32 1.73 -8.29
C ASN A 191 -0.16 0.56 -9.27
N MET A 192 -0.81 0.58 -10.43
CA MET A 192 -0.50 -0.37 -11.51
C MET A 192 0.95 -0.24 -11.99
N VAL A 193 1.42 0.99 -12.19
CA VAL A 193 2.81 1.26 -12.63
C VAL A 193 3.81 0.83 -11.57
N MET A 194 3.58 1.19 -10.30
CA MET A 194 4.42 0.73 -9.19
C MET A 194 4.43 -0.80 -9.11
N GLY A 195 3.26 -1.44 -9.24
CA GLY A 195 3.12 -2.90 -9.26
C GLY A 195 3.94 -3.55 -10.36
N ALA A 196 3.87 -3.03 -11.59
CA ALA A 196 4.65 -3.55 -12.71
C ALA A 196 6.16 -3.43 -12.45
N LEU A 197 6.62 -2.26 -11.97
CA LEU A 197 8.03 -2.06 -11.60
C LEU A 197 8.47 -3.05 -10.53
N PHE A 198 7.67 -3.26 -9.49
CA PHE A 198 7.99 -4.16 -8.39
C PHE A 198 8.00 -5.62 -8.81
N VAL A 199 7.08 -6.04 -9.70
CA VAL A 199 7.13 -7.38 -10.31
C VAL A 199 8.44 -7.59 -11.08
N LEU A 200 8.86 -6.61 -11.89
CA LEU A 200 10.10 -6.70 -12.67
C LEU A 200 11.33 -6.77 -11.77
N LEU A 201 11.39 -5.94 -10.73
CA LEU A 201 12.48 -5.94 -9.76
C LEU A 201 12.49 -7.22 -8.90
N TYR A 202 11.32 -7.72 -8.51
CA TYR A 202 11.21 -9.00 -7.82
C TYR A 202 11.74 -10.15 -8.67
N ARG A 203 11.41 -10.21 -9.96
CA ARG A 203 11.97 -11.22 -10.88
C ARG A 203 13.48 -11.09 -11.04
N ARG A 204 14.00 -9.86 -11.01
CA ARG A 204 15.44 -9.59 -11.13
C ARG A 204 16.24 -9.95 -9.89
N TRP A 205 15.66 -9.76 -8.70
CA TRP A 205 16.35 -9.95 -7.41
C TRP A 205 15.98 -11.25 -6.69
N GLY A 206 14.82 -11.83 -7.01
CA GLY A 206 14.25 -12.98 -6.33
C GLY A 206 13.87 -12.70 -4.87
N ARG A 207 13.64 -11.43 -4.51
CA ARG A 207 13.42 -11.00 -3.12
C ARG A 207 12.41 -9.87 -3.03
N VAL A 208 11.43 -10.01 -2.14
CA VAL A 208 10.49 -8.92 -1.81
C VAL A 208 11.02 -7.96 -0.75
N GLY A 209 12.07 -8.32 0.01
CA GLY A 209 12.66 -7.46 1.06
C GLY A 209 12.93 -6.01 0.63
N PRO A 210 13.62 -5.75 -0.50
CA PRO A 210 13.84 -4.39 -0.99
C PRO A 210 12.54 -3.63 -1.33
N LEU A 211 11.53 -4.35 -1.81
CA LEU A 211 10.25 -3.78 -2.22
C LEU A 211 9.42 -3.39 -1.00
N VAL A 212 9.40 -4.24 0.04
CA VAL A 212 8.77 -3.93 1.33
C VAL A 212 9.41 -2.68 1.94
N ALA A 213 10.74 -2.58 1.92
CA ALA A 213 11.44 -1.41 2.42
C ALA A 213 11.09 -0.15 1.61
N ALA A 214 11.08 -0.24 0.27
CA ALA A 214 10.70 0.88 -0.60
C ALA A 214 9.27 1.36 -0.31
N HIS A 215 8.30 0.44 -0.32
CA HIS A 215 6.89 0.72 -0.08
C HIS A 215 6.69 1.35 1.30
N ALA A 216 7.23 0.73 2.36
CA ALA A 216 7.08 1.25 3.72
C ALA A 216 7.65 2.67 3.84
N LEU A 217 8.80 2.96 3.22
CA LEU A 217 9.39 4.30 3.24
C LEU A 217 8.53 5.33 2.50
N ILE A 218 7.94 4.97 1.35
CA ILE A 218 7.02 5.84 0.61
C ILE A 218 5.81 6.17 1.49
N ASP A 219 5.18 5.16 2.10
CA ASP A 219 4.02 5.34 2.96
C ASP A 219 4.35 6.12 4.24
N ILE A 220 5.48 5.84 4.88
CA ILE A 220 5.94 6.61 6.05
C ILE A 220 6.09 8.08 5.69
N VAL A 221 6.76 8.39 4.57
CA VAL A 221 6.94 9.78 4.12
C VAL A 221 5.59 10.42 3.80
N ALA A 222 4.67 9.70 3.17
CA ALA A 222 3.33 10.22 2.88
C ALA A 222 2.53 10.49 4.17
N PHE A 223 2.50 9.55 5.11
CA PHE A 223 1.69 9.63 6.32
C PHE A 223 2.27 10.64 7.32
N VAL A 224 3.54 10.46 7.69
CA VAL A 224 4.22 11.33 8.66
C VAL A 224 4.51 12.70 8.05
N GLY A 225 4.89 12.76 6.78
CA GLY A 225 5.10 14.03 6.09
C GLY A 225 3.82 14.86 6.02
N TYR A 226 2.68 14.24 5.73
CA TYR A 226 1.39 14.94 5.78
C TYR A 226 1.07 15.42 7.20
N ALA A 227 1.25 14.58 8.22
CA ALA A 227 1.03 14.94 9.62
C ALA A 227 1.83 16.18 10.07
N LEU A 228 3.03 16.35 9.52
CA LEU A 228 3.94 17.44 9.88
C LEU A 228 3.72 18.70 9.03
N LEU A 229 3.29 18.57 7.77
CA LEU A 229 3.27 19.66 6.79
C LEU A 229 1.86 20.19 6.47
N ALA A 230 0.81 19.39 6.68
CA ALA A 230 -0.57 19.83 6.42
C ALA A 230 -0.91 21.09 7.22
N GLY A 231 -1.46 22.10 6.53
CA GLY A 231 -1.76 23.42 7.11
C GLY A 231 -0.53 24.31 7.36
N ARG A 232 0.69 23.85 7.04
CA ARG A 232 1.94 24.63 7.19
C ARG A 232 2.59 25.03 5.86
N VAL A 233 2.22 24.39 4.76
CA VAL A 233 2.75 24.66 3.42
C VAL A 233 1.63 24.87 2.41
N GLY A 234 1.79 25.84 1.49
CA GLY A 234 0.73 26.22 0.53
C GLY A 234 0.55 25.28 -0.66
N TRP A 235 1.48 24.35 -0.89
CA TRP A 235 1.44 23.43 -2.03
C TRP A 235 0.77 22.09 -1.71
N LEU A 236 0.61 21.74 -0.41
CA LEU A 236 0.01 20.48 0.00
C LEU A 236 -1.51 20.65 0.09
N PRO A 237 -2.30 19.90 -0.71
CA PRO A 237 -3.76 19.96 -0.61
C PRO A 237 -4.24 19.50 0.77
N THR A 238 -5.04 20.32 1.44
CA THR A 238 -5.80 19.97 2.64
C THR A 238 -7.29 20.19 2.36
N PRO A 239 -8.19 19.33 2.86
CA PRO A 239 -9.64 19.56 2.80
C PRO A 239 -10.06 20.86 3.50
#